data_AF-A0A3D0SWR5-F1
#
_entry.id   AF-A0A3D0SWR5-F1
#
_cell.length_a   1.000
_cell.length_b   1.000
_cell.length_c   1.000
_cell.angle_alpha   90.00
_cell.angle_beta   90.00
_cell.angle_gamma   90.00
#
_symmetry.space_group_name_H-M   'P 1'
#
loop_
_entity.id
_entity.type
_entity.pdbx_description
1 polymer ?
#
loop_
_entity_poly.entity_id
_entity_poly.type
_entity_poly.pdbx_seq_one_letter_code
_entity_poly.pdbx_strand_id
1 'polypeptide(L)'
;IEDITSGFRAYNHAAMRILASSEASLFDYQDVGVLLLLRRQGLRIVEVPVPMQRRANGASRIFRSWRVVGKYMLQTSLLCIARAGYYSRPLVDD
;
A
#
# COMPACT_ATOMS: atom_id res chain seq x y z
N ILE A 1 16.73 -0.94 1.88
CA ILE A 1 15.28 -0.88 1.61
C ILE A 1 14.97 0.59 1.44
N GLU A 2 15.05 1.03 0.20
CA GLU A 2 14.75 2.38 -0.26
C GLU A 2 13.31 2.46 -0.77
N ASP A 3 12.73 1.37 -1.28
CA ASP A 3 11.35 1.29 -1.77
C ASP A 3 10.52 0.25 -1.00
N ILE A 4 9.87 0.73 0.05
CA ILE A 4 8.93 -0.05 0.86
C ILE A 4 7.59 -0.32 0.13
N THR A 5 7.31 0.39 -0.96
CA THR A 5 6.04 0.32 -1.71
C THR A 5 6.08 -0.69 -2.86
N SER A 6 7.25 -1.24 -3.15
CA SER A 6 7.39 -2.30 -4.16
C SER A 6 6.62 -3.56 -3.74
N GLY A 7 5.52 -3.83 -4.44
CA GLY A 7 4.71 -5.04 -4.25
C GLY A 7 5.31 -6.31 -4.84
N PHE A 8 6.41 -6.21 -5.60
CA PHE A 8 7.10 -7.36 -6.17
C PHE A 8 8.17 -7.88 -5.20
N ARG A 9 7.90 -9.02 -4.58
CA ARG A 9 8.75 -9.58 -3.51
C ARG A 9 8.97 -11.07 -3.73
N ALA A 10 10.21 -11.53 -3.56
CA ALA A 10 10.58 -12.94 -3.58
C ALA A 10 10.90 -13.40 -2.16
N TYR A 11 10.29 -14.52 -1.73
CA TYR A 11 10.46 -15.07 -0.39
C TYR A 11 11.08 -16.46 -0.46
N ASN A 12 12.03 -16.72 0.44
CA ASN A 12 12.54 -18.07 0.66
C ASN A 12 11.62 -18.84 1.62
N HIS A 13 11.86 -20.14 1.78
CA HIS A 13 11.04 -21.01 2.64
C HIS A 13 10.96 -20.51 4.10
N ALA A 14 12.06 -19.98 4.64
CA ALA A 14 12.08 -19.44 6.00
C ALA A 14 11.16 -18.22 6.16
N ALA A 15 11.21 -17.29 5.20
CA ALA A 15 10.33 -16.13 5.15
C ALA A 15 8.87 -16.56 5.02
N MET A 16 8.56 -17.51 4.13
CA MET A 16 7.18 -18.01 3.95
C MET A 16 6.60 -18.58 5.25
N ARG A 17 7.38 -19.35 6.01
CA ARG A 17 6.94 -19.92 7.28
C ARG A 17 6.60 -18.85 8.33
N ILE A 18 7.38 -17.76 8.36
CA ILE A 18 7.14 -16.63 9.27
C ILE A 18 5.89 -15.85 8.84
N LEU A 19 5.72 -15.62 7.54
CA LEU A 19 4.56 -14.91 7.00
C LEU A 19 3.25 -15.70 7.05
N ALA A 20 3.33 -17.03 7.17
CA ALA A 20 2.17 -17.89 7.41
C ALA A 20 1.76 -17.96 8.89
N SER A 21 2.52 -17.33 9.80
CA SER A 21 2.20 -17.33 11.23
C SER A 21 1.09 -16.34 11.57
N SER A 22 0.37 -16.60 12.67
CA SER A 22 -0.72 -15.73 13.15
C SER A 22 -0.25 -14.31 13.48
N GLU A 23 1.03 -14.13 13.85
CA GLU A 23 1.64 -12.82 14.12
C GLU A 23 1.71 -11.95 12.84
N ALA A 24 1.86 -12.58 11.67
CA ALA A 24 1.81 -11.89 10.38
C ALA A 24 0.37 -11.51 9.95
N SER A 25 -0.64 -12.27 10.39
CA SER A 25 -2.05 -12.00 10.10
C SER A 25 -2.64 -10.84 10.91
N LEU A 26 -1.99 -10.45 12.02
CA LEU A 26 -2.45 -9.38 12.89
C LEU A 26 -2.00 -7.98 12.42
N PHE A 27 -1.01 -7.91 11.51
CA PHE A 27 -0.55 -6.63 10.95
C PHE A 27 -1.47 -6.20 9.81
N ASP A 28 -2.35 -5.22 10.07
CA ASP A 28 -3.18 -4.55 9.05
C ASP A 28 -2.37 -3.77 7.98
N TYR A 29 -1.05 -3.72 8.12
CA TYR A 29 -0.13 -3.13 7.14
C TYR A 29 0.54 -4.23 6.31
N GLN A 30 -0.17 -4.69 5.28
CA GLN A 30 0.24 -5.80 4.41
C GLN A 30 1.59 -5.57 3.70
N ASP A 31 1.99 -4.31 3.49
CA ASP A 31 3.26 -3.99 2.83
C ASP A 31 4.41 -3.75 3.82
N VAL A 32 4.19 -2.90 4.83
CA VAL A 32 5.25 -2.49 5.76
C VAL A 32 5.42 -3.48 6.91
N GLY A 33 4.32 -4.06 7.40
CA GLY A 33 4.33 -5.02 8.52
C GLY A 33 5.08 -6.30 8.19
N VAL A 34 4.94 -6.78 6.94
CA VAL A 34 5.67 -7.95 6.42
C VAL A 34 7.19 -7.72 6.44
N LEU A 35 7.66 -6.55 5.95
CA LEU A 35 9.08 -6.20 5.94
C LEU A 35 9.65 -6.05 7.36
N LEU A 36 8.90 -5.42 8.26
CA LEU A 36 9.27 -5.28 9.67
C LEU A 36 9.35 -6.63 10.38
N LEU A 37 8.37 -7.51 10.17
CA LEU A 37 8.34 -8.84 10.77
C LEU A 37 9.54 -9.69 10.33
N LEU A 38 9.82 -9.71 9.01
CA LEU A 38 10.97 -10.44 8.48
C LEU A 38 12.30 -9.89 9.03
N ARG A 39 12.43 -8.56 9.14
CA ARG A 39 13.61 -7.92 9.74
C ARG A 39 13.75 -8.24 11.23
N ARG A 40 12.65 -8.23 11.98
CA ARG A 40 12.63 -8.59 13.41
C ARG A 40 13.02 -10.05 13.64
N GLN A 41 12.66 -10.93 12.72
CA GLN A 41 13.05 -12.34 12.71
C GLN A 41 14.47 -12.58 12.13
N GLY A 42 15.24 -11.51 11.89
CA GLY A 42 16.64 -11.60 11.49
C GLY A 42 16.88 -11.98 10.02
N LEU A 43 15.85 -11.96 9.16
CA LEU A 43 16.05 -12.20 7.74
C LEU A 43 16.66 -10.98 7.05
N ARG A 44 17.65 -11.25 6.19
CA ARG A 44 18.25 -10.25 5.33
C ARG A 44 17.31 -9.92 4.16
N ILE A 45 17.01 -8.64 4.00
CA ILE A 45 16.22 -8.12 2.89
C ILE A 45 17.15 -7.36 1.95
N VAL A 46 17.08 -7.64 0.65
CA VAL A 46 17.90 -7.00 -0.38
C VAL A 46 16.98 -6.53 -1.50
N GLU A 47 17.20 -5.30 -1.96
CA GLU A 47 16.57 -4.79 -3.16
C GLU A 47 17.43 -5.16 -4.36
N VAL A 48 16.80 -5.78 -5.36
CA VAL A 48 17.43 -6.12 -6.62
C VAL A 48 16.71 -5.33 -7.70
N PRO A 49 17.42 -4.56 -8.55
CA PRO A 49 16.79 -3.89 -9.67
C PRO A 49 16.21 -4.94 -10.61
N VAL A 50 14.88 -5.00 -10.67
CA VAL A 50 14.16 -5.88 -11.60
C VAL A 50 13.83 -5.06 -12.83
N PRO A 51 14.37 -5.40 -14.03
CA PRO A 51 13.97 -4.74 -15.25
C PRO A 51 12.50 -5.06 -15.50
N MET A 52 11.63 -4.10 -15.20
CA MET A 52 10.21 -4.22 -15.51
C MET A 52 10.06 -4.22 -17.03
N GLN A 53 9.56 -5.32 -17.58
CA GLN A 53 9.15 -5.35 -18.98
C GLN A 53 8.12 -4.24 -19.21
N ARG A 54 8.30 -3.48 -20.30
CA ARG A 54 7.30 -2.50 -20.72
C ARG A 54 5.98 -3.24 -20.87
N ARG A 55 4.93 -2.73 -20.24
CA ARG A 55 3.57 -3.28 -20.40
C ARG A 55 3.24 -3.27 -21.89
N ALA A 56 3.21 -4.45 -22.51
CA ALA A 56 2.89 -4.59 -23.93
C ALA A 56 1.41 -4.32 -24.21
N ASN A 57 0.53 -4.64 -23.25
CA ASN A 57 -0.89 -4.32 -23.25
C ASN A 57 -1.45 -4.33 -21.83
N GLY A 58 -2.38 -3.41 -21.56
CA GLY A 58 -3.04 -3.29 -20.27
C GLY A 58 -3.32 -1.83 -19.93
N ALA A 59 -4.37 -1.26 -20.51
CA ALA A 59 -4.99 -0.07 -19.93
C ALA A 59 -5.32 -0.41 -18.46
N SER A 60 -4.93 0.47 -17.54
CA SER A 60 -5.29 0.32 -16.12
C SER A 60 -6.79 0.03 -16.02
N ARG A 61 -7.15 -1.17 -15.53
CA ARG A 61 -8.55 -1.64 -15.38
C ARG A 61 -9.43 -0.69 -14.54
N ILE A 62 -8.81 0.24 -13.82
CA ILE A 62 -9.45 1.32 -13.06
C ILE A 62 -10.15 2.34 -13.98
N PHE A 63 -9.71 2.48 -15.23
CA PHE A 63 -10.16 3.54 -16.16
C PHE A 63 -10.94 3.02 -17.37
N ARG A 64 -11.62 1.86 -17.27
CA ARG A 64 -12.39 1.31 -18.38
C ARG A 64 -13.63 2.16 -18.75
N SER A 65 -14.06 3.08 -17.89
CA SER A 65 -15.18 3.98 -18.18
C SER A 65 -14.98 5.34 -17.53
N TRP A 66 -15.05 6.41 -18.33
CA TRP A 66 -15.04 7.81 -17.87
C TRP A 66 -16.11 8.10 -16.81
N ARG A 67 -17.22 7.35 -16.80
CA ARG A 67 -18.26 7.46 -15.76
C ARG A 67 -17.77 7.00 -14.38
N VAL A 68 -16.96 5.94 -14.34
CA VAL A 68 -16.40 5.42 -13.07
C VAL A 68 -15.37 6.43 -12.54
N VAL A 69 -14.54 6.99 -13.42
CA VAL A 69 -13.59 8.05 -13.08
C VAL A 69 -14.32 9.28 -12.51
N GLY A 70 -15.38 9.73 -13.18
CA GLY A 70 -16.20 10.85 -12.70
C GLY A 70 -16.80 10.59 -11.31
N LYS A 71 -17.34 9.39 -11.08
CA LYS A 71 -17.87 9.00 -9.75
C LYS A 71 -16.77 9.01 -8.68
N TYR A 72 -15.60 8.44 -8.98
CA TYR A 72 -14.47 8.41 -8.05
C TYR A 72 -13.96 9.82 -7.73
N MET A 73 -13.82 10.67 -8.74
CA MET A 73 -13.40 12.07 -8.54
C MET A 73 -14.42 12.84 -7.71
N LEU A 74 -15.71 12.65 -7.95
CA LEU A 74 -16.78 13.31 -7.18
C LEU A 74 -16.80 12.84 -5.72
N GLN A 75 -16.67 11.53 -5.49
CA GLN A 75 -16.55 10.97 -4.14
C GLN A 75 -15.33 11.51 -3.40
N THR A 76 -14.18 11.57 -4.07
CA THR A 76 -12.93 12.06 -3.47
C THR A 76 -13.02 13.56 -3.18
N SER A 77 -13.53 14.36 -4.11
CA SER A 77 -13.76 15.79 -3.89
C SER A 77 -14.74 16.06 -2.75
N LEU A 78 -15.85 15.30 -2.67
CA LEU A 78 -16.82 15.45 -1.59
C LEU A 78 -16.19 15.11 -0.23
N LEU A 79 -15.38 14.05 -0.17
CA LEU A 79 -14.64 13.68 1.03
C LEU A 79 -13.64 14.76 1.44
N CYS A 80 -12.89 15.33 0.49
CA CYS A 80 -11.97 16.43 0.74
C CYS A 80 -12.69 17.68 1.27
N ILE A 81 -13.83 18.05 0.68
CA ILE A 81 -14.63 19.21 1.13
C ILE A 81 -15.22 18.95 2.52
N ALA A 82 -15.79 17.76 2.75
CA ALA A 82 -16.31 17.39 4.06
C ALA A 82 -15.21 17.44 5.13
N ARG A 83 -14.01 16.92 4.82
CA ARG A 83 -12.87 16.95 5.74
C ARG A 83 -12.27 18.34 5.93
N ALA A 84 -12.29 19.19 4.90
CA ALA A 84 -11.90 20.60 5.01
C ALA A 84 -12.83 21.36 5.97
N GLY A 85 -14.13 21.03 5.98
CA GLY A 85 -15.07 21.55 6.99
C GLY A 85 -14.75 21.11 8.42
N TYR A 86 -14.24 19.88 8.62
CA TYR A 86 -13.81 19.38 9.93
C TYR A 86 -12.54 20.05 10.46
N TYR A 87 -11.58 20.39 9.59
CA TYR A 87 -10.34 21.08 10.00
C TYR A 87 -10.53 22.58 10.25
N SER A 88 -11.65 23.17 9.81
CA SER A 88 -11.99 24.59 10.03
C SER A 88 -12.70 24.87 11.35
N ARG A 89 -12.79 23.89 12.26
CA ARG A 89 -13.00 24.22 13.68
C ARG A 89 -11.62 24.42 14.31
N PRO A 90 -11.17 25.66 14.55
CA PRO A 90 -10.11 25.85 15.51
C PRO A 90 -10.62 25.28 16.82
N LEU A 91 -9.81 24.42 17.43
CA LEU A 91 -9.91 24.16 18.86
C LEU A 91 -9.66 25.52 19.53
N VAL A 92 -10.74 26.24 19.77
CA VAL A 92 -10.80 27.21 20.86
C VAL A 92 -11.05 26.35 22.08
N ASP A 93 -9.99 26.14 22.86
CA ASP A 93 -10.10 25.79 24.27
C ASP A 93 -9.10 26.70 25.02
N ASP A 94 -9.69 27.56 25.86
CA ASP A 94 -9.23 28.20 27.10
C ASP A 94 -7.79 28.75 27.25
#